data_AF-A0A1G2LPW1-F1
#
_entry.id   AF-A0A1G2LPW1-F1
#
_cell.length_a   1.000
_cell.length_b   1.000
_cell.length_c   1.000
_cell.angle_alpha   90.00
_cell.angle_beta   90.00
_cell.angle_gamma   90.00
#
_symmetry.space_group_name_H-M   'P 1'
#
loop_
_entity.id
_entity.type
_entity.pdbx_description
1 polymer ?
#
loop_
_entity_poly.entity_id
_entity_poly.type
_entity_poly.pdbx_seq_one_letter_code
_entity_poly.pdbx_strand_id
1 'polypeptide(L)'
;MFTKRQKQILDFIKGYNKKYGYSPSLEEIKRGFHLSSVATVHQHVEALKTKGYLDKQKNQRRSIEVSKTEKLVRIPLLGTIAAGEPIEAVQEKEMIAVPKSKFPHASGVYALRVVGNSMVDENINDGDVVLVRQQETAENGQKVVALIDNHEATLKKFYKERGHIRLQPANRGMEPIILQNGREITIQGIVVDVIRNESTTPINQSKPAILVQQYSKLPLNKIICGDAVAELQKFPNESVDLIVTDPPYGISRELNCKGQRLGTTAKLNFNFGEWDTFNKEWFDIALKKTKGWMMTFCAKKDVGFFIDGLEKNGFIAIDVLVWQKPDPIPLNAKSRFLNAWEAVVIGKRPGAVWNSTYEHNIIKIQAPKGKSRIHPTQKPVELIKKLINLTTKEGDVVLDPFMGSGTTAVACIEAKRNYIGFEISKQYWKQSLDRIENLPKKLF
;
A
#
# COMPACT_ATOMS: atom_id res chain seq x y z
N MET A 1 -30.27 7.77 8.00
CA MET A 1 -30.97 6.87 7.04
C MET A 1 -31.75 7.70 6.02
N PHE A 2 -31.66 7.36 4.72
CA PHE A 2 -32.54 7.92 3.69
C PHE A 2 -33.84 7.13 3.66
N THR A 3 -34.96 7.81 3.40
CA THR A 3 -36.11 7.08 2.85
C THR A 3 -35.84 6.77 1.38
N LYS A 4 -36.45 5.71 0.83
CA LYS A 4 -36.36 5.37 -0.60
C LYS A 4 -36.64 6.60 -1.49
N ARG A 5 -37.60 7.42 -1.07
CA ARG A 5 -37.99 8.67 -1.76
C ARG A 5 -36.92 9.78 -1.68
N GLN A 6 -36.28 9.95 -0.53
CA GLN A 6 -35.19 10.94 -0.37
C GLN A 6 -33.97 10.61 -1.24
N LYS A 7 -33.62 9.32 -1.35
CA LYS A 7 -32.53 8.87 -2.24
C LYS A 7 -32.86 9.17 -3.71
N GLN A 8 -34.07 8.83 -4.15
CA GLN A 8 -34.54 9.13 -5.50
C GLN A 8 -34.46 10.63 -5.83
N ILE A 9 -34.92 11.50 -4.91
CA ILE A 9 -34.87 12.95 -5.09
C ILE A 9 -33.42 13.46 -5.18
N LEU A 10 -32.52 12.95 -4.34
CA LEU A 10 -31.10 13.30 -4.38
C LEU A 10 -30.45 12.87 -5.71
N ASP A 11 -30.74 11.65 -6.17
CA ASP A 11 -30.21 11.12 -7.44
C ASP A 11 -30.74 11.90 -8.65
N PHE A 12 -32.01 12.33 -8.61
CA PHE A 12 -32.60 13.20 -9.62
C PHE A 12 -31.92 14.57 -9.66
N ILE A 13 -31.66 15.21 -8.51
CA ILE A 13 -30.95 16.49 -8.44
C ILE A 13 -29.52 16.33 -9.01
N LYS A 14 -28.81 15.26 -8.65
CA LYS A 14 -27.46 14.96 -9.20
C LYS A 14 -27.50 14.79 -10.71
N GLY A 15 -28.45 14.00 -11.22
CA GLY A 15 -28.62 13.76 -12.66
C GLY A 15 -29.00 15.03 -13.43
N TYR A 16 -29.86 15.86 -12.85
CA TYR A 16 -30.28 17.13 -13.44
C TYR A 16 -29.11 18.12 -13.55
N ASN A 17 -28.32 18.27 -12.48
CA ASN A 17 -27.13 19.12 -12.48
C ASN A 17 -26.11 18.67 -13.52
N LYS A 18 -25.88 17.35 -13.65
CA LYS A 18 -24.96 16.78 -14.65
C LYS A 18 -25.43 17.03 -16.08
N LYS A 19 -26.75 16.99 -16.32
CA LYS A 19 -27.34 17.11 -17.66
C LYS A 19 -27.48 18.57 -18.12
N TYR A 20 -27.85 19.49 -17.23
CA TYR A 20 -28.21 20.86 -17.60
C TYR A 20 -27.23 21.93 -17.08
N GLY A 21 -26.26 21.55 -16.24
CA GLY A 21 -25.27 22.49 -15.69
C GLY A 21 -25.80 23.44 -14.61
N TYR A 22 -27.07 23.31 -14.22
CA TYR A 22 -27.70 24.08 -13.14
C TYR A 22 -28.69 23.23 -12.35
N SER A 23 -29.05 23.69 -11.15
CA SER A 23 -29.93 22.95 -10.25
C SER A 23 -31.42 23.03 -10.58
N PRO A 24 -32.17 21.93 -10.41
CA PRO A 24 -33.60 21.94 -10.66
C PRO A 24 -34.33 22.81 -9.62
N SER A 25 -35.38 23.48 -10.06
CA SER A 25 -36.35 24.15 -9.21
C SER A 25 -37.26 23.15 -8.50
N LEU A 26 -37.94 23.58 -7.44
CA LEU A 26 -38.89 22.73 -6.71
C LEU A 26 -40.05 22.26 -7.60
N GLU A 27 -40.45 23.06 -8.60
CA GLU A 27 -41.46 22.70 -9.61
C GLU A 27 -40.96 21.63 -10.59
N GLU A 28 -39.68 21.67 -10.98
CA GLU A 28 -39.07 20.64 -11.83
C GLU A 28 -38.94 19.31 -11.08
N ILE A 29 -38.59 19.36 -9.78
CA ILE A 29 -38.56 18.16 -8.93
C ILE A 29 -39.98 17.62 -8.72
N LYS A 30 -40.97 18.49 -8.47
CA LYS A 30 -42.38 18.10 -8.34
C LYS A 30 -42.87 17.36 -9.58
N ARG A 31 -42.63 17.93 -10.78
CA ARG A 31 -42.97 17.31 -12.06
C ARG A 31 -42.25 15.98 -12.28
N GLY A 32 -40.95 15.92 -12.02
CA GLY A 32 -40.15 14.70 -12.19
C GLY A 32 -40.62 13.53 -11.31
N PHE A 33 -41.19 13.83 -10.14
CA PHE A 33 -41.65 12.81 -9.19
C PHE A 33 -43.18 12.66 -9.11
N HIS A 34 -43.94 13.38 -9.94
CA HIS A 34 -45.41 13.39 -9.94
C HIS A 34 -45.99 13.64 -8.53
N LEU A 35 -45.41 14.59 -7.80
CA LEU A 35 -45.84 14.92 -6.44
C LEU A 35 -46.99 15.94 -6.45
N SER A 36 -47.93 15.76 -5.52
CA SER A 36 -49.13 16.60 -5.42
C SER A 36 -48.83 18.06 -5.04
N SER A 37 -47.79 18.30 -4.24
CA SER A 37 -47.46 19.64 -3.74
C SER A 37 -45.96 19.96 -3.74
N VAL A 38 -45.65 21.23 -4.00
CA VAL A 38 -44.31 21.81 -3.84
C VAL A 38 -43.87 21.73 -2.37
N ALA A 39 -44.82 21.80 -1.42
CA ALA A 39 -44.54 21.69 0.00
C ALA A 39 -43.91 20.34 0.38
N THR A 40 -44.36 19.24 -0.25
CA THR A 40 -43.79 17.90 -0.04
C THR A 40 -42.36 17.81 -0.57
N VAL A 41 -42.08 18.43 -1.71
CA VAL A 41 -40.71 18.56 -2.23
C VAL A 41 -39.85 19.37 -1.27
N HIS A 42 -40.37 20.48 -0.76
CA HIS A 42 -39.68 21.33 0.21
C HIS A 42 -39.30 20.55 1.48
N GLN A 43 -40.22 19.75 2.03
CA GLN A 43 -39.95 18.88 3.18
C GLN A 43 -38.83 17.88 2.90
N HIS A 44 -38.80 17.26 1.72
CA HIS A 44 -37.73 16.33 1.37
C HIS A 44 -36.38 17.01 1.16
N VAL A 45 -36.35 18.18 0.54
CA VAL A 45 -35.13 18.96 0.32
C VAL A 45 -34.58 19.48 1.66
N GLU A 46 -35.42 20.00 2.55
CA GLU A 46 -35.00 20.40 3.90
C GLU A 46 -34.51 19.20 4.71
N ALA A 47 -35.19 18.06 4.66
CA ALA A 47 -34.70 16.85 5.32
C ALA A 47 -33.34 16.39 4.79
N LEU A 48 -33.09 16.52 3.48
CA LEU A 48 -31.79 16.25 2.87
C LEU A 48 -30.73 17.30 3.27
N LYS A 49 -31.13 18.56 3.44
CA LYS A 49 -30.29 19.67 3.93
C LYS A 49 -29.88 19.47 5.38
N THR A 50 -30.83 19.21 6.28
CA THR A 50 -30.55 18.91 7.70
C THR A 50 -29.63 17.71 7.85
N LYS A 51 -29.73 16.73 6.93
CA LYS A 51 -28.85 15.56 6.89
C LYS A 51 -27.48 15.83 6.24
N GLY A 52 -27.25 17.03 5.70
CA GLY A 52 -25.97 17.47 5.13
C GLY A 52 -25.72 17.05 3.67
N TYR A 53 -26.74 16.58 2.95
CA TYR A 53 -26.61 16.10 1.56
C TYR A 53 -26.84 17.18 0.51
N LEU A 54 -27.60 18.21 0.87
CA LEU A 54 -27.87 19.36 0.03
C LEU A 54 -27.51 20.64 0.80
N ASP A 55 -27.05 21.64 0.09
CA ASP A 55 -27.08 23.02 0.55
C ASP A 55 -28.11 23.80 -0.27
N LYS A 56 -28.78 24.76 0.35
CA LYS A 56 -29.81 25.56 -0.30
C LYS A 56 -29.80 26.95 0.28
N GLN A 57 -29.44 27.95 -0.54
CA GLN A 57 -29.58 29.35 -0.16
C GLN A 57 -31.07 29.75 -0.09
N LYS A 58 -31.46 30.45 0.98
CA LYS A 58 -32.85 30.91 1.18
C LYS A 58 -33.25 31.89 0.06
N ASN A 59 -34.49 31.78 -0.43
CA ASN A 59 -35.14 32.70 -1.37
C ASN A 59 -34.56 32.84 -2.79
N GLN A 60 -33.73 31.91 -3.26
CA GLN A 60 -33.27 31.92 -4.66
C GLN A 60 -33.84 30.74 -5.46
N ARG A 61 -34.23 30.99 -6.72
CA ARG A 61 -34.56 29.93 -7.66
C ARG A 61 -33.27 29.20 -8.02
N ARG A 62 -33.31 27.85 -8.07
CA ARG A 62 -32.19 26.99 -8.49
C ARG A 62 -30.94 27.04 -7.60
N SER A 63 -31.09 27.33 -6.31
CA SER A 63 -29.99 27.40 -5.34
C SER A 63 -29.66 26.08 -4.62
N ILE A 64 -30.17 24.93 -5.10
CA ILE A 64 -29.93 23.63 -4.46
C ILE A 64 -28.57 23.11 -4.92
N GLU A 65 -27.56 23.20 -4.08
CA GLU A 65 -26.25 22.61 -4.35
C GLU A 65 -26.15 21.23 -3.70
N VAL A 66 -25.56 20.27 -4.39
CA VAL A 66 -25.19 18.99 -3.76
C VAL A 66 -23.95 19.28 -2.90
N SER A 67 -24.06 19.07 -1.59
CA SER A 67 -22.94 19.30 -0.67
C SER A 67 -21.75 18.44 -1.11
N LYS A 68 -20.65 19.08 -1.53
CA LYS A 68 -19.45 18.40 -2.04
C LYS A 68 -18.64 17.71 -0.94
N THR A 69 -19.01 17.89 0.32
CA THR A 69 -18.23 17.41 1.47
C THR A 69 -19.05 16.38 2.25
N GLU A 70 -18.99 15.11 1.85
CA GLU A 70 -19.52 14.03 2.69
C GLU A 70 -18.75 14.02 4.02
N LYS A 71 -19.47 14.14 5.15
CA LYS A 71 -18.83 14.01 6.47
C LYS A 71 -18.22 12.60 6.58
N LEU A 72 -16.91 12.54 6.78
CA LEU A 72 -16.19 11.29 6.99
C LEU A 72 -16.28 10.88 8.48
N VAL A 73 -16.51 9.60 8.73
CA VAL A 73 -16.48 8.97 10.05
C VAL A 73 -15.26 8.04 10.08
N ARG A 74 -14.49 8.08 11.17
CA ARG A 74 -13.36 7.17 11.37
C ARG A 74 -13.84 5.90 12.06
N ILE A 75 -13.53 4.73 11.51
CA ILE A 75 -13.86 3.42 12.08
C ILE A 75 -12.61 2.53 12.15
N PRO A 76 -12.54 1.58 13.09
CA PRO A 76 -11.39 0.70 13.22
C PRO A 76 -11.37 -0.35 12.09
N LEU A 77 -10.21 -0.54 11.47
CA LEU A 77 -9.88 -1.64 10.58
C LEU A 77 -9.19 -2.71 11.42
N LEU A 78 -9.87 -3.83 11.65
CA LEU A 78 -9.44 -4.89 12.59
C LEU A 78 -8.58 -5.97 11.92
N GLY A 79 -8.01 -5.70 10.75
CA GLY A 79 -7.13 -6.62 10.02
C GLY A 79 -7.73 -7.16 8.72
N THR A 80 -7.29 -8.35 8.32
CA THR A 80 -7.67 -9.04 7.07
C THR A 80 -8.54 -10.28 7.34
N ILE A 81 -9.32 -10.70 6.35
CA ILE A 81 -10.15 -11.91 6.39
C ILE A 81 -9.83 -12.81 5.19
N ALA A 82 -9.11 -13.91 5.44
CA ALA A 82 -8.74 -14.92 4.43
C ALA A 82 -8.65 -16.35 4.95
N ALA A 83 -7.94 -16.57 6.06
CA ALA A 83 -7.78 -17.85 6.76
C ALA A 83 -6.73 -17.65 7.86
N GLY A 84 -6.94 -18.27 9.03
CA GLY A 84 -5.85 -18.75 9.89
C GLY A 84 -5.60 -18.06 11.23
N GLU A 85 -6.03 -16.83 11.50
CA GLU A 85 -5.87 -16.23 12.83
C GLU A 85 -7.11 -15.48 13.36
N PRO A 86 -7.40 -15.50 14.67
CA PRO A 86 -8.55 -14.82 15.27
C PRO A 86 -8.44 -13.29 15.19
N ILE A 87 -9.58 -12.63 14.92
CA ILE A 87 -9.70 -11.16 14.81
C ILE A 87 -9.22 -10.42 16.08
N GLU A 88 -9.22 -11.09 17.24
CA GLU A 88 -8.92 -10.50 18.54
C GLU A 88 -7.43 -10.19 18.78
N ALA A 89 -6.51 -10.65 17.91
CA ALA A 89 -5.06 -10.50 18.12
C ALA A 89 -4.45 -9.16 17.63
N VAL A 90 -5.23 -8.29 16.96
CA VAL A 90 -4.72 -7.03 16.40
C VAL A 90 -4.80 -5.90 17.44
N GLN A 91 -3.71 -5.62 18.14
CA GLN A 91 -3.63 -4.58 19.18
C GLN A 91 -3.51 -3.15 18.64
N GLU A 92 -3.16 -2.95 17.37
CA GLU A 92 -3.10 -1.62 16.74
C GLU A 92 -4.35 -1.36 15.89
N LYS A 93 -5.16 -0.38 16.31
CA LYS A 93 -6.39 0.01 15.61
C LYS A 93 -6.06 0.98 14.49
N GLU A 94 -5.70 0.47 13.31
CA GLU A 94 -5.73 1.29 12.09
C GLU A 94 -7.16 1.85 11.91
N MET A 95 -7.31 3.12 11.55
CA MET A 95 -8.63 3.75 11.42
C MET A 95 -8.85 4.18 9.97
N ILE A 96 -9.95 3.74 9.34
CA ILE A 96 -10.32 4.17 7.99
C ILE A 96 -11.39 5.26 8.03
N ALA A 97 -11.29 6.24 7.14
CA ALA A 97 -12.27 7.29 6.97
C ALA A 97 -13.34 6.86 5.96
N VAL A 98 -14.56 6.64 6.43
CA VAL A 98 -15.70 6.20 5.61
C VAL A 98 -16.75 7.30 5.52
N PRO A 99 -17.38 7.52 4.36
CA PRO A 99 -18.51 8.43 4.26
C PRO A 99 -19.62 8.07 5.25
N LYS A 100 -20.14 9.07 6.00
CA LYS A 100 -21.26 8.87 6.93
C LYS A 100 -22.51 8.30 6.23
N SER A 101 -22.63 8.48 4.92
CA SER A 101 -23.70 7.90 4.09
C SER A 101 -23.68 6.36 4.07
N LYS A 102 -22.50 5.75 4.22
CA LYS A 102 -22.28 4.29 4.29
C LYS A 102 -22.36 3.74 5.72
N PHE A 103 -22.54 4.60 6.71
CA PHE A 103 -22.57 4.24 8.13
C PHE A 103 -24.03 4.13 8.62
N PRO A 104 -24.52 2.92 8.96
CA PRO A 104 -25.74 2.80 9.76
C PRO A 104 -25.47 3.39 11.14
N HIS A 105 -26.39 4.14 11.75
CA HIS A 105 -26.24 4.76 13.08
C HIS A 105 -26.11 3.75 14.26
N ALA A 106 -25.73 2.51 14.00
CA ALA A 106 -25.51 1.49 15.01
C ALA A 106 -24.08 1.60 15.57
N SER A 107 -23.97 1.65 16.90
CA SER A 107 -22.71 1.38 17.60
C SER A 107 -22.18 -0.02 17.24
N GLY A 108 -20.86 -0.17 17.15
CA GLY A 108 -20.22 -1.48 16.91
C GLY A 108 -19.99 -1.86 15.44
N VAL A 109 -19.68 -0.90 14.56
CA VAL A 109 -19.24 -1.19 13.18
C VAL A 109 -17.71 -1.11 13.08
N TYR A 110 -17.10 -2.11 12.48
CA TYR A 110 -15.68 -2.19 12.18
C TYR A 110 -15.45 -2.57 10.72
N ALA A 111 -14.22 -2.44 10.25
CA ALA A 111 -13.83 -2.81 8.90
C ALA A 111 -12.87 -4.01 8.90
N LEU A 112 -12.91 -4.81 7.84
CA LEU A 112 -11.94 -5.86 7.54
C LEU A 112 -11.53 -5.80 6.08
N ARG A 113 -10.28 -6.10 5.77
CA ARG A 113 -9.80 -6.24 4.39
C ARG A 113 -9.97 -7.68 3.90
N VAL A 114 -10.66 -7.86 2.79
CA VAL A 114 -10.90 -9.16 2.17
C VAL A 114 -9.63 -9.67 1.52
N VAL A 115 -9.32 -10.93 1.74
CA VAL A 115 -8.24 -11.63 1.06
C VAL A 115 -8.80 -12.93 0.46
N GLY A 116 -8.50 -13.16 -0.81
CA GLY A 116 -9.03 -14.24 -1.62
C GLY A 116 -10.35 -13.92 -2.34
N ASN A 117 -10.79 -14.86 -3.17
CA ASN A 117 -11.87 -14.67 -4.15
C ASN A 117 -13.18 -15.39 -3.78
N SER A 118 -13.40 -15.72 -2.50
CA SER A 118 -14.54 -16.57 -2.10
C SER A 118 -15.92 -15.91 -2.22
N MET A 119 -15.96 -14.59 -2.45
CA MET A 119 -17.19 -13.80 -2.48
C MET A 119 -17.35 -12.95 -3.75
N VAL A 120 -16.62 -13.28 -4.83
CA VAL A 120 -16.61 -12.53 -6.10
C VAL A 120 -17.98 -12.41 -6.76
N ASP A 121 -18.84 -13.43 -6.65
CA ASP A 121 -20.20 -13.41 -7.22
C ASP A 121 -21.13 -12.45 -6.44
N GLU A 122 -20.74 -12.07 -5.21
CA GLU A 122 -21.38 -11.00 -4.43
C GLU A 122 -20.70 -9.65 -4.61
N ASN A 123 -19.80 -9.53 -5.60
CA ASN A 123 -19.04 -8.34 -5.91
C ASN A 123 -18.15 -7.87 -4.76
N ILE A 124 -17.56 -8.85 -4.06
CA ILE A 124 -16.56 -8.67 -3.02
C ILE A 124 -15.28 -9.35 -3.51
N ASN A 125 -14.30 -8.55 -3.89
CA ASN A 125 -13.06 -9.01 -4.49
C ASN A 125 -11.91 -9.02 -3.47
N ASP A 126 -10.84 -9.73 -3.81
CA ASP A 126 -9.58 -9.65 -3.09
C ASP A 126 -9.12 -8.17 -2.97
N GLY A 127 -8.74 -7.78 -1.76
CA GLY A 127 -8.30 -6.42 -1.43
C GLY A 127 -9.41 -5.42 -1.09
N ASP A 128 -10.69 -5.76 -1.32
CA ASP A 128 -11.83 -4.91 -0.91
C ASP A 128 -11.92 -4.78 0.61
N VAL A 129 -12.49 -3.69 1.11
CA VAL A 129 -12.73 -3.49 2.54
C VAL A 129 -14.21 -3.65 2.84
N VAL A 130 -14.56 -4.62 3.67
CA VAL A 130 -15.95 -4.85 4.11
C VAL A 130 -16.22 -4.12 5.41
N LEU A 131 -17.39 -3.48 5.49
CA LEU A 131 -17.91 -2.91 6.72
C LEU A 131 -18.76 -3.95 7.43
N VAL A 132 -18.42 -4.24 8.67
CA VAL A 132 -19.02 -5.31 9.47
C VAL A 132 -19.68 -4.71 10.69
N ARG A 133 -20.97 -4.99 10.87
CA ARG A 133 -21.69 -4.69 12.10
C ARG A 133 -21.51 -5.86 13.06
N GLN A 134 -20.94 -5.59 14.23
CA GLN A 134 -20.74 -6.57 15.28
C GLN A 134 -22.09 -7.10 15.78
N GLN A 135 -22.28 -8.41 15.69
CA GLN A 135 -23.45 -9.13 16.18
C GLN A 135 -23.19 -10.64 16.17
N GLU A 136 -23.87 -11.37 17.05
CA GLU A 136 -23.65 -12.80 17.28
C GLU A 136 -24.64 -13.71 16.53
N THR A 137 -25.62 -13.12 15.84
CA THR A 137 -26.67 -13.84 15.12
C THR A 137 -26.72 -13.41 13.67
N ALA A 138 -27.17 -14.31 12.78
CA ALA A 138 -27.43 -14.01 11.38
C ALA A 138 -28.61 -14.82 10.84
N GLU A 139 -29.28 -14.26 9.85
CA GLU A 139 -30.35 -14.89 9.07
C GLU A 139 -29.78 -15.58 7.82
N ASN A 140 -30.52 -16.55 7.31
CA ASN A 140 -30.12 -17.29 6.11
C ASN A 140 -29.94 -16.35 4.91
N GLY A 141 -28.82 -16.52 4.20
CA GLY A 141 -28.44 -15.71 3.05
C GLY A 141 -27.64 -14.45 3.38
N GLN A 142 -27.52 -14.06 4.65
CA GLN A 142 -26.71 -12.90 5.04
C GLN A 142 -25.21 -13.19 4.89
N LYS A 143 -24.44 -12.16 4.54
CA LYS A 143 -22.99 -12.19 4.45
C LYS A 143 -22.41 -12.00 5.86
N VAL A 144 -21.74 -13.03 6.37
CA VAL A 144 -21.25 -13.05 7.76
C VAL A 144 -19.74 -13.18 7.81
N VAL A 145 -19.18 -12.54 8.83
CA VAL A 145 -17.86 -12.90 9.35
C VAL A 145 -18.08 -13.96 10.40
N ALA A 146 -17.59 -15.17 10.14
CA ALA A 146 -17.70 -16.31 11.04
C ALA A 146 -16.32 -16.79 11.46
N LEU A 147 -16.19 -17.12 12.74
CA LEU A 147 -15.02 -17.76 13.33
C LEU A 147 -15.34 -19.24 13.55
N ILE A 148 -14.57 -20.11 12.92
CA ILE A 148 -14.72 -21.57 13.02
C ILE A 148 -13.63 -22.11 13.95
N ASP A 149 -14.02 -23.00 14.87
CA ASP A 149 -13.15 -23.68 15.84
C ASP A 149 -12.23 -22.72 16.62
N ASN A 150 -12.69 -21.47 16.84
CA ASN A 150 -11.94 -20.38 17.49
C ASN A 150 -10.57 -20.03 16.84
N HIS A 151 -10.32 -20.48 15.61
CA HIS A 151 -9.03 -20.30 14.93
C HIS A 151 -9.14 -19.70 13.53
N GLU A 152 -10.22 -19.99 12.78
CA GLU A 152 -10.32 -19.59 11.37
C GLU A 152 -11.46 -18.57 11.12
N ALA A 153 -11.11 -17.32 10.83
CA ALA A 153 -12.07 -16.30 10.42
C ALA A 153 -12.34 -16.36 8.90
N THR A 154 -13.61 -16.43 8.51
CA THR A 154 -14.03 -16.53 7.10
C THR A 154 -15.21 -15.63 6.76
N LEU A 155 -15.23 -15.13 5.53
CA LEU A 155 -16.35 -14.36 4.97
C LEU A 155 -17.15 -15.25 4.01
N LYS A 156 -18.40 -15.56 4.36
CA LYS A 156 -19.30 -16.44 3.59
C LYS A 156 -20.76 -16.01 3.74
N LYS A 157 -21.66 -16.58 2.93
CA LYS A 157 -23.10 -16.52 3.18
C LYS A 157 -23.48 -17.57 4.21
N PHE A 158 -24.20 -17.16 5.24
CA PHE A 158 -24.67 -18.05 6.31
C PHE A 158 -25.97 -18.74 5.94
N TYR A 159 -26.05 -20.05 6.19
CA TYR A 159 -27.29 -20.82 6.15
C TYR A 159 -27.35 -21.78 7.33
N LYS A 160 -28.37 -21.62 8.18
CA LYS A 160 -28.75 -22.58 9.21
C LYS A 160 -29.77 -23.54 8.63
N GLU A 161 -29.37 -24.81 8.51
CA GLU A 161 -30.18 -25.91 7.97
C GLU A 161 -30.42 -26.96 9.06
N ARG A 162 -31.29 -27.95 8.79
CA ARG A 162 -31.59 -28.99 9.79
C ARG A 162 -30.34 -29.86 10.00
N GLY A 163 -29.75 -29.78 11.20
CA GLY A 163 -28.65 -30.64 11.63
C GLY A 163 -27.25 -30.19 11.23
N HIS A 164 -27.09 -29.05 10.54
CA HIS A 164 -25.78 -28.50 10.21
C HIS A 164 -25.86 -27.01 9.86
N ILE A 165 -24.71 -26.33 9.89
CA ILE A 165 -24.55 -24.96 9.38
C ILE A 165 -23.76 -25.02 8.08
N ARG A 166 -24.21 -24.31 7.06
CA ARG A 166 -23.54 -24.17 5.77
C ARG A 166 -23.03 -22.75 5.60
N LEU A 167 -21.72 -22.61 5.43
CA LEU A 167 -21.07 -21.37 5.02
C LEU A 167 -20.79 -21.45 3.52
N GLN A 168 -21.62 -20.76 2.76
CA GLN A 168 -21.60 -20.82 1.30
C GLN A 168 -20.69 -19.72 0.73
N PRO A 169 -19.65 -20.06 -0.04
CA PRO A 169 -18.93 -19.07 -0.84
C PRO A 169 -19.85 -18.53 -1.93
N ALA A 170 -19.72 -17.24 -2.21
CA ALA A 170 -20.25 -16.64 -3.42
C ALA A 170 -19.16 -16.67 -4.50
N ASN A 171 -18.78 -17.88 -4.87
CA ASN A 171 -17.89 -18.19 -5.97
C ASN A 171 -18.27 -19.57 -6.50
N ARG A 172 -18.73 -19.64 -7.76
CA ARG A 172 -19.15 -20.90 -8.42
C ARG A 172 -18.09 -22.00 -8.43
N GLY A 173 -16.80 -21.65 -8.35
CA GLY A 173 -15.68 -22.59 -8.34
C GLY A 173 -15.29 -23.11 -6.96
N MET A 174 -16.03 -22.79 -5.89
CA MET A 174 -15.69 -23.17 -4.53
C MET A 174 -16.82 -23.95 -3.85
N GLU A 175 -16.46 -25.00 -3.12
CA GLU A 175 -17.41 -25.83 -2.37
C GLU A 175 -17.84 -25.16 -1.06
N PRO A 176 -19.08 -25.41 -0.60
CA PRO A 176 -19.56 -24.92 0.69
C PRO A 176 -18.82 -25.59 1.85
N ILE A 177 -18.59 -24.83 2.92
CA ILE A 177 -18.11 -25.38 4.19
C ILE A 177 -19.33 -25.85 4.98
N ILE A 178 -19.40 -27.16 5.25
CA ILE A 178 -20.48 -27.81 5.99
C ILE A 178 -19.99 -28.13 7.40
N LEU A 179 -20.58 -27.47 8.38
CA LEU A 179 -20.28 -27.66 9.80
C LEU A 179 -21.36 -28.57 10.41
N GLN A 180 -21.00 -29.83 10.61
CA GLN A 180 -21.84 -30.82 11.28
C GLN A 180 -21.72 -30.71 12.81
N ASN A 181 -22.64 -31.37 13.53
CA ASN A 181 -22.67 -31.39 15.00
C ASN A 181 -21.28 -31.69 15.59
N GLY A 182 -20.72 -30.74 16.33
CA GLY A 182 -19.45 -30.88 17.05
C GLY A 182 -18.35 -29.86 16.71
N ARG A 183 -18.50 -29.09 15.61
CA ARG A 183 -17.62 -27.93 15.35
C ARG A 183 -18.22 -26.64 15.90
N GLU A 184 -17.38 -25.81 16.52
CA GLU A 184 -17.80 -24.52 17.05
C GLU A 184 -17.79 -23.46 15.96
N ILE A 185 -18.86 -22.67 15.88
CA ILE A 185 -18.95 -21.51 15.00
C ILE A 185 -19.50 -20.31 15.77
N THR A 186 -18.76 -19.22 15.73
CA THR A 186 -19.14 -17.95 16.33
C THR A 186 -19.31 -16.92 15.22
N ILE A 187 -20.48 -16.29 15.14
CA ILE A 187 -20.70 -15.17 14.22
C ILE A 187 -20.13 -13.93 14.90
N GLN A 188 -19.19 -13.26 14.23
CA GLN A 188 -18.57 -12.03 14.73
C GLN A 188 -19.23 -10.77 14.17
N GLY A 189 -19.96 -10.90 13.06
CA GLY A 189 -20.77 -9.81 12.53
C GLY A 189 -21.32 -10.04 11.13
N ILE A 190 -22.09 -9.06 10.67
CA ILE A 190 -22.71 -9.05 9.34
C ILE A 190 -22.11 -7.95 8.48
N VAL A 191 -21.81 -8.28 7.22
CA VAL A 191 -21.37 -7.29 6.23
C VAL A 191 -22.52 -6.37 5.83
N VAL A 192 -22.36 -5.08 6.09
CA VAL A 192 -23.36 -4.04 5.77
C VAL A 192 -23.05 -3.29 4.47
N ASP A 193 -21.77 -3.14 4.12
CA ASP A 193 -21.33 -2.45 2.90
C ASP A 193 -19.92 -2.90 2.50
N VAL A 194 -19.52 -2.57 1.27
CA VAL A 194 -18.21 -2.85 0.70
C VAL A 194 -17.61 -1.55 0.18
N ILE A 195 -16.36 -1.31 0.53
CA ILE A 195 -15.52 -0.22 0.03
C ILE A 195 -14.53 -0.86 -0.91
N ARG A 196 -14.68 -0.56 -2.20
CA ARG A 196 -13.83 -1.14 -3.22
C ARG A 196 -12.44 -0.55 -3.18
N ASN A 197 -11.44 -1.42 -3.35
CA ASN A 197 -10.11 -0.97 -3.69
C ASN A 197 -10.07 -0.73 -5.21
N GLU A 198 -10.12 0.54 -5.64
CA GLU A 198 -10.11 0.85 -7.08
C GLU A 198 -8.74 0.56 -7.72
N SER A 199 -8.54 -0.68 -8.18
CA SER A 199 -7.43 -1.10 -9.05
C SER A 199 -7.92 -1.15 -10.51
N THR A 200 -7.64 -0.08 -11.28
CA THR A 200 -7.37 -0.03 -12.73
C THR A 200 -8.16 -0.89 -13.75
N THR A 201 -9.09 -0.26 -14.48
CA THR A 201 -9.25 -0.40 -15.95
C THR A 201 -9.77 0.96 -16.48
N PRO A 202 -9.28 1.50 -17.61
CA PRO A 202 -9.37 2.93 -17.89
C PRO A 202 -10.78 3.35 -18.29
N ILE A 203 -11.50 3.95 -17.34
CA ILE A 203 -12.65 4.80 -17.65
C ILE A 203 -12.10 6.21 -17.86
N ASN A 204 -12.17 6.63 -19.10
CA ASN A 204 -11.93 7.98 -19.57
C ASN A 204 -13.00 8.93 -19.01
N GLN A 205 -12.92 9.27 -17.71
CA GLN A 205 -13.55 10.45 -17.11
C GLN A 205 -12.61 10.97 -16.02
N SER A 206 -12.09 12.16 -16.28
CA SER A 206 -11.25 12.98 -15.41
C SER A 206 -11.67 12.94 -13.93
N LYS A 207 -10.98 12.12 -13.13
CA LYS A 207 -10.57 12.58 -11.79
C LYS A 207 -9.80 13.89 -12.04
N PRO A 208 -10.02 14.98 -11.28
CA PRO A 208 -9.05 16.05 -11.32
C PRO A 208 -7.74 15.38 -10.92
N ALA A 209 -6.81 15.29 -11.87
CA ALA A 209 -5.44 14.99 -11.53
C ALA A 209 -5.14 15.94 -10.37
N ILE A 210 -4.81 15.40 -9.20
CA ILE A 210 -3.87 16.13 -8.38
C ILE A 210 -2.73 16.33 -9.38
N LEU A 211 -2.59 17.54 -9.89
CA LEU A 211 -1.43 17.95 -10.67
C LEU A 211 -0.29 17.74 -9.69
N VAL A 212 0.22 16.50 -9.64
CA VAL A 212 1.47 16.18 -8.99
C VAL A 212 2.43 17.05 -9.76
N GLN A 213 2.78 18.17 -9.14
CA GLN A 213 3.55 19.21 -9.78
C GLN A 213 4.90 18.57 -10.10
N GLN A 214 5.06 18.15 -11.36
CA GLN A 214 6.26 17.45 -11.77
C GLN A 214 7.44 18.40 -11.61
N TYR A 215 8.59 17.84 -11.27
CA TYR A 215 9.82 18.62 -11.22
C TYR A 215 10.10 19.18 -12.61
N SER A 216 10.01 20.51 -12.76
CA SER A 216 10.45 21.21 -13.97
C SER A 216 11.96 21.06 -14.21
N LYS A 217 12.72 20.89 -13.12
CA LYS A 217 14.13 20.51 -13.11
C LYS A 217 14.39 19.53 -11.98
N LEU A 218 15.18 18.50 -12.24
CA LEU A 218 15.52 17.50 -11.24
C LEU A 218 16.28 18.12 -10.06
N PRO A 219 16.00 17.70 -8.81
CA PRO A 219 16.67 18.18 -7.62
C PRO A 219 18.05 17.51 -7.45
N LEU A 220 18.97 17.78 -8.38
CA LEU A 220 20.31 17.19 -8.38
C LEU A 220 21.06 17.46 -7.08
N ASN A 221 21.79 16.46 -6.62
CA ASN A 221 22.62 16.45 -5.41
C ASN A 221 21.82 16.78 -4.14
N LYS A 222 20.62 16.21 -4.03
CA LYS A 222 19.75 16.37 -2.85
C LYS A 222 19.26 15.04 -2.32
N ILE A 223 19.12 15.01 -1.00
CA ILE A 223 18.35 13.99 -0.28
C ILE A 223 17.06 14.65 0.21
N ILE A 224 15.92 14.17 -0.26
CA ILE A 224 14.60 14.71 0.09
C ILE A 224 14.01 13.87 1.23
N CYS A 225 13.53 14.55 2.27
CA CYS A 225 12.81 13.90 3.36
C CYS A 225 11.38 13.64 2.91
N GLY A 226 11.03 12.39 2.64
CA GLY A 226 9.73 12.03 2.08
C GLY A 226 9.56 10.56 1.75
N ASP A 227 8.33 10.17 1.43
CA ASP A 227 8.00 8.84 0.97
C ASP A 227 8.51 8.61 -0.47
N ALA A 228 9.16 7.48 -0.69
CA ALA A 228 9.80 7.16 -1.96
C ALA A 228 8.79 7.09 -3.12
N VAL A 229 7.62 6.48 -2.92
CA VAL A 229 6.58 6.33 -3.96
C VAL A 229 6.04 7.70 -4.33
N ALA A 230 5.70 8.52 -3.34
CA ALA A 230 5.19 9.87 -3.54
C ALA A 230 6.19 10.78 -4.26
N GLU A 231 7.48 10.71 -3.93
CA GLU A 231 8.52 11.49 -4.62
C GLU A 231 8.78 10.98 -6.04
N LEU A 232 8.85 9.65 -6.26
CA LEU A 232 9.04 9.07 -7.59
C LEU A 232 7.93 9.47 -8.58
N GLN A 233 6.68 9.62 -8.12
CA GLN A 233 5.57 10.05 -8.97
C GLN A 233 5.76 11.47 -9.54
N LYS A 234 6.55 12.32 -8.89
CA LYS A 234 6.86 13.70 -9.35
C LYS A 234 7.94 13.74 -10.43
N PHE A 235 8.64 12.63 -10.66
CA PHE A 235 9.76 12.57 -11.58
C PHE A 235 9.28 12.25 -13.00
N PRO A 236 9.85 12.90 -14.03
CA PRO A 236 9.68 12.46 -15.41
C PRO A 236 10.16 11.01 -15.60
N ASN A 237 9.62 10.31 -16.61
CA ASN A 237 10.16 9.01 -16.97
C ASN A 237 11.54 9.16 -17.62
N GLU A 238 12.36 8.11 -17.53
CA GLU A 238 13.68 8.06 -18.16
C GLU A 238 14.59 9.26 -17.79
N SER A 239 14.41 9.79 -16.57
CA SER A 239 15.08 11.00 -16.10
C SER A 239 16.40 10.74 -15.39
N VAL A 240 16.74 9.48 -15.07
CA VAL A 240 17.98 9.10 -14.37
C VAL A 240 18.71 7.96 -15.10
N ASP A 241 20.02 7.86 -14.89
CA ASP A 241 20.89 6.91 -15.61
C ASP A 241 21.02 5.57 -14.87
N LEU A 242 21.04 5.61 -13.54
CA LEU A 242 21.12 4.44 -12.66
C LEU A 242 20.17 4.60 -11.48
N ILE A 243 19.45 3.53 -11.15
CA ILE A 243 18.85 3.36 -9.83
C ILE A 243 19.60 2.25 -9.11
N VAL A 244 20.16 2.57 -7.95
CA VAL A 244 20.83 1.61 -7.05
C VAL A 244 20.27 1.80 -5.66
N THR A 245 19.70 0.74 -5.09
CA THR A 245 18.92 0.90 -3.86
C THR A 245 18.79 -0.36 -3.03
N ASP A 246 18.58 -0.18 -1.72
CA ASP A 246 18.44 -1.21 -0.70
C ASP A 246 17.07 -1.09 -0.01
N PRO A 247 15.99 -1.62 -0.62
CA PRO A 247 14.68 -1.58 -0.01
C PRO A 247 14.66 -2.35 1.31
N PRO A 248 13.83 -1.92 2.28
CA PRO A 248 13.63 -2.64 3.52
C PRO A 248 13.02 -4.04 3.30
N TYR A 249 13.66 -5.07 3.84
CA TYR A 249 13.33 -6.49 3.57
C TYR A 249 12.14 -7.07 4.35
N GLY A 250 11.20 -6.24 4.82
CA GLY A 250 10.07 -6.71 5.63
C GLY A 250 10.48 -7.45 6.92
N ILE A 251 11.71 -7.26 7.39
CA ILE A 251 12.20 -7.83 8.65
C ILE A 251 11.84 -6.85 9.77
N SER A 252 10.63 -6.94 10.30
CA SER A 252 10.31 -6.27 11.57
C SER A 252 11.30 -6.75 12.63
N ARG A 253 11.97 -5.80 13.28
CA ARG A 253 12.93 -6.05 14.36
C ARG A 253 12.47 -5.34 15.62
N GLU A 254 11.29 -5.69 16.13
CA GLU A 254 11.05 -5.64 17.56
C GLU A 254 11.36 -7.01 18.18
N LEU A 255 12.61 -7.19 18.61
CA LEU A 255 12.95 -8.27 19.53
C LEU A 255 12.47 -7.87 20.92
N ASN A 256 11.19 -8.11 21.22
CA ASN A 256 10.67 -8.06 22.60
C ASN A 256 11.12 -9.28 23.41
N CYS A 257 12.43 -9.52 23.48
CA CYS A 257 13.01 -10.54 24.34
C CYS A 257 13.47 -9.91 25.66
N LYS A 258 12.53 -9.36 26.44
CA LYS A 258 12.72 -9.21 27.88
C LYS A 258 12.14 -10.44 28.56
N GLY A 259 13.00 -11.39 28.95
CA GLY A 259 12.70 -12.39 29.98
C GLY A 259 12.19 -13.78 29.56
N GLN A 260 12.08 -14.12 28.27
CA GLN A 260 11.71 -15.49 27.87
C GLN A 260 12.93 -16.35 27.54
N ARG A 261 13.05 -17.48 28.25
CA ARG A 261 14.03 -18.55 27.99
C ARG A 261 13.60 -19.28 26.72
N LEU A 262 14.18 -18.91 25.58
CA LEU A 262 13.92 -19.57 24.30
C LEU A 262 14.54 -20.98 24.29
N GLY A 263 13.69 -22.01 24.13
CA GLY A 263 14.13 -23.37 23.82
C GLY A 263 14.81 -23.46 22.45
N THR A 264 15.45 -24.61 22.18
CA THR A 264 16.39 -24.89 21.08
C THR A 264 15.85 -24.71 19.64
N THR A 265 14.56 -24.38 19.48
CA THR A 265 13.92 -24.23 18.16
C THR A 265 12.91 -23.08 18.17
N ALA A 266 13.30 -21.91 18.65
CA ALA A 266 12.46 -20.73 18.48
C ALA A 266 12.39 -20.33 16.99
N LYS A 267 11.30 -20.70 16.32
CA LYS A 267 10.88 -20.02 15.10
C LYS A 267 10.63 -18.57 15.49
N LEU A 268 11.47 -17.67 15.00
CA LEU A 268 11.16 -16.25 14.96
C LEU A 268 9.85 -16.12 14.17
N ASN A 269 8.75 -15.80 14.85
CA ASN A 269 7.52 -15.41 14.20
C ASN A 269 7.78 -14.06 13.51
N PHE A 270 8.09 -14.13 12.23
CA PHE A 270 8.09 -12.97 11.35
C PHE A 270 6.63 -12.66 11.06
N ASN A 271 6.05 -11.62 11.66
CA ASN A 271 4.77 -11.08 11.21
C ASN A 271 4.97 -10.50 9.80
N PHE A 272 4.59 -11.26 8.78
CA PHE A 272 4.67 -10.94 7.35
C PHE A 272 3.52 -10.02 6.86
N GLY A 273 2.94 -9.19 7.73
CA GLY A 273 1.62 -8.58 7.48
C GLY A 273 1.61 -7.28 6.67
N GLU A 274 2.55 -6.35 6.88
CA GLU A 274 2.41 -4.98 6.34
C GLU A 274 3.42 -4.60 5.25
N TRP A 275 4.60 -5.25 5.21
CA TRP A 275 5.69 -4.86 4.30
C TRP A 275 5.74 -5.63 2.96
N ASP A 276 5.00 -6.73 2.81
CA ASP A 276 4.97 -7.47 1.53
C ASP A 276 4.20 -6.71 0.43
N THR A 277 3.33 -5.76 0.80
CA THR A 277 2.64 -4.87 -0.15
C THR A 277 3.53 -3.71 -0.61
N PHE A 278 4.43 -3.24 0.26
CA PHE A 278 5.36 -2.15 -0.06
C PHE A 278 6.32 -2.55 -1.19
N ASN A 279 6.78 -3.80 -1.24
CA ASN A 279 7.79 -4.23 -2.21
C ASN A 279 7.40 -4.09 -3.69
N LYS A 280 6.11 -3.96 -4.03
CA LYS A 280 5.65 -4.05 -5.43
C LYS A 280 5.43 -2.71 -6.09
N GLU A 281 4.84 -1.75 -5.38
CA GLU A 281 4.39 -0.50 -6.01
C GLU A 281 5.57 0.43 -6.36
N TRP A 282 6.53 0.59 -5.45
CA TRP A 282 7.68 1.48 -5.71
C TRP A 282 8.54 0.97 -6.87
N PHE A 283 8.67 -0.35 -7.03
CA PHE A 283 9.59 -0.96 -8.00
C PHE A 283 9.12 -0.67 -9.43
N ASP A 284 7.85 -0.94 -9.75
CA ASP A 284 7.28 -0.65 -11.07
C ASP A 284 7.33 0.86 -11.42
N ILE A 285 7.18 1.73 -10.42
CA ILE A 285 7.29 3.17 -10.62
C ILE A 285 8.75 3.56 -10.87
N ALA A 286 9.69 3.04 -10.08
CA ALA A 286 11.12 3.31 -10.18
C ALA A 286 11.69 2.86 -11.54
N LEU A 287 11.29 1.68 -12.05
CA LEU A 287 11.73 1.17 -13.35
C LEU A 287 11.39 2.10 -14.52
N LYS A 288 10.32 2.90 -14.41
CA LYS A 288 9.96 3.91 -15.42
C LYS A 288 10.87 5.14 -15.38
N LYS A 289 11.59 5.37 -14.28
CA LYS A 289 12.42 6.58 -14.09
C LYS A 289 13.83 6.40 -14.61
N THR A 290 14.36 5.18 -14.66
CA THR A 290 15.70 4.93 -15.21
C THR A 290 15.66 4.61 -16.70
N LYS A 291 16.53 5.27 -17.46
CA LYS A 291 16.77 4.97 -18.88
C LYS A 291 17.92 3.99 -19.08
N GLY A 292 18.68 3.67 -18.03
CA GLY A 292 19.86 2.81 -18.10
C GLY A 292 19.71 1.58 -17.21
N TRP A 293 20.23 1.68 -16.00
CA TRP A 293 20.41 0.54 -15.10
C TRP A 293 19.46 0.57 -13.91
N MET A 294 19.08 -0.63 -13.46
CA MET A 294 18.41 -0.88 -12.18
C MET A 294 19.21 -1.92 -11.40
N MET A 295 19.56 -1.59 -10.17
CA MET A 295 20.24 -2.46 -9.22
C MET A 295 19.51 -2.42 -7.88
N THR A 296 19.06 -3.58 -7.41
CA THR A 296 18.28 -3.66 -6.18
C THR A 296 18.86 -4.74 -5.29
N PHE A 297 19.31 -4.34 -4.10
CA PHE A 297 19.65 -5.30 -3.06
C PHE A 297 18.36 -5.97 -2.58
N CYS A 298 18.38 -7.27 -2.36
CA CYS A 298 17.18 -8.02 -1.95
C CYS A 298 17.48 -9.14 -0.96
N ALA A 299 16.43 -9.53 -0.22
CA ALA A 299 16.46 -10.80 0.49
C ALA A 299 16.47 -11.95 -0.53
N LYS A 300 17.11 -13.06 -0.18
CA LYS A 300 17.29 -14.22 -1.08
C LYS A 300 15.97 -14.76 -1.66
N LYS A 301 14.88 -14.67 -0.88
CA LYS A 301 13.55 -15.11 -1.29
C LYS A 301 12.91 -14.22 -2.37
N ASP A 302 13.34 -12.97 -2.49
CA ASP A 302 12.73 -11.97 -3.36
C ASP A 302 13.48 -11.81 -4.70
N VAL A 303 14.55 -12.58 -4.92
CA VAL A 303 15.36 -12.51 -6.16
C VAL A 303 14.49 -12.74 -7.40
N GLY A 304 13.67 -13.79 -7.40
CA GLY A 304 12.78 -14.09 -8.53
C GLY A 304 11.78 -12.96 -8.80
N PHE A 305 11.22 -12.37 -7.73
CA PHE A 305 10.28 -11.26 -7.85
C PHE A 305 10.89 -10.05 -8.58
N PHE A 306 12.12 -9.66 -8.23
CA PHE A 306 12.79 -8.54 -8.87
C PHE A 306 13.21 -8.84 -10.32
N ILE A 307 13.60 -10.08 -10.62
CA ILE A 307 13.90 -10.51 -12.00
C ILE A 307 12.63 -10.43 -12.86
N ASP A 308 11.53 -11.04 -12.42
CA ASP A 308 10.26 -11.00 -13.14
C ASP A 308 9.76 -9.56 -13.36
N GLY A 309 9.92 -8.70 -12.35
CA GLY A 309 9.56 -7.29 -12.43
C GLY A 309 10.39 -6.51 -13.45
N LEU A 310 11.70 -6.82 -13.57
CA LEU A 310 12.57 -6.22 -14.59
C LEU A 310 12.11 -6.62 -15.99
N GLU A 311 11.95 -7.91 -16.25
CA GLU A 311 11.59 -8.44 -17.57
C GLU A 311 10.23 -7.93 -18.03
N LYS A 312 9.25 -7.92 -17.13
CA LYS A 312 7.90 -7.38 -17.39
C LYS A 312 7.92 -5.89 -17.79
N ASN A 313 8.90 -5.13 -17.32
CA ASN A 313 9.03 -3.69 -17.62
C ASN A 313 10.06 -3.41 -18.74
N GLY A 314 10.41 -4.43 -19.53
CA GLY A 314 11.26 -4.29 -20.71
C GLY A 314 12.75 -4.09 -20.39
N PHE A 315 13.19 -4.50 -19.20
CA PHE A 315 14.61 -4.63 -18.91
C PHE A 315 15.11 -6.01 -19.32
N ILE A 316 16.38 -6.08 -19.68
CA ILE A 316 17.12 -7.34 -19.72
C ILE A 316 17.66 -7.57 -18.32
N ALA A 317 17.11 -8.55 -17.60
CA ALA A 317 17.70 -9.03 -16.35
C ALA A 317 19.00 -9.76 -16.69
N ILE A 318 20.14 -9.24 -16.24
CA ILE A 318 21.44 -9.73 -16.69
C ILE A 318 21.99 -10.78 -15.73
N ASP A 319 21.95 -10.49 -14.43
CA ASP A 319 22.63 -11.31 -13.43
C ASP A 319 22.12 -11.01 -12.01
N VAL A 320 22.49 -11.89 -11.09
CA VAL A 320 22.38 -11.72 -9.64
C VAL A 320 23.79 -11.63 -9.08
N LEU A 321 24.18 -10.44 -8.63
CA LEU A 321 25.46 -10.21 -7.99
C LEU A 321 25.40 -10.59 -6.51
N VAL A 322 26.45 -11.26 -6.03
CA VAL A 322 26.61 -11.65 -4.63
C VAL A 322 27.54 -10.67 -3.94
N TRP A 323 27.01 -9.88 -3.01
CA TRP A 323 27.84 -9.15 -2.06
C TRP A 323 28.18 -10.06 -0.89
N GLN A 324 29.41 -10.57 -0.88
CA GLN A 324 29.95 -11.37 0.21
C GLN A 324 30.61 -10.47 1.26
N LYS A 325 30.25 -10.71 2.52
CA LYS A 325 30.82 -10.06 3.71
C LYS A 325 31.96 -10.95 4.23
N PRO A 326 33.24 -10.52 4.14
CA PRO A 326 34.37 -11.35 4.55
C PRO A 326 34.36 -11.75 6.04
N ASP A 327 33.89 -10.85 6.89
CA ASP A 327 33.80 -11.04 8.35
C ASP A 327 32.36 -10.78 8.82
N PRO A 328 31.44 -11.74 8.60
CA PRO A 328 30.03 -11.64 9.01
C PRO A 328 29.89 -11.84 10.52
N ILE A 329 28.85 -11.24 11.12
CA ILE A 329 28.58 -11.37 12.55
C ILE A 329 28.31 -12.84 12.87
N PRO A 330 29.06 -13.48 13.80
CA PRO A 330 28.90 -14.89 14.11
C PRO A 330 27.50 -15.18 14.65
N LEU A 331 27.01 -16.38 14.34
CA LEU A 331 25.72 -16.85 14.82
C LEU A 331 25.90 -17.63 16.13
N ASN A 332 25.36 -17.11 17.22
CA ASN A 332 25.33 -17.80 18.53
C ASN A 332 24.20 -18.84 18.60
N ALA A 333 23.95 -19.57 17.51
CA ALA A 333 22.92 -20.59 17.40
C ALA A 333 23.34 -21.67 16.40
N LYS A 334 23.07 -22.94 16.70
CA LYS A 334 23.38 -24.08 15.82
C LYS A 334 22.20 -24.47 14.90
N SER A 335 21.37 -23.51 14.50
CA SER A 335 20.09 -23.78 13.81
C SER A 335 20.06 -23.42 12.32
N ARG A 336 21.06 -22.69 11.82
CA ARG A 336 21.10 -22.24 10.41
C ARG A 336 22.52 -21.88 9.97
N PHE A 337 22.72 -21.79 8.65
CA PHE A 337 23.96 -21.29 8.06
C PHE A 337 24.21 -19.82 8.43
N LEU A 338 25.49 -19.47 8.55
CA LEU A 338 25.92 -18.09 8.79
C LEU A 338 25.56 -17.22 7.58
N ASN A 339 24.81 -16.15 7.82
CA ASN A 339 24.44 -15.24 6.74
C ASN A 339 25.62 -14.33 6.37
N ALA A 340 26.42 -14.76 5.41
CA ALA A 340 27.63 -14.09 4.98
C ALA A 340 27.49 -13.27 3.68
N TRP A 341 26.29 -13.19 3.09
CA TRP A 341 26.11 -12.52 1.81
C TRP A 341 24.70 -11.98 1.56
N GLU A 342 24.60 -11.00 0.67
CA GLU A 342 23.36 -10.39 0.18
C GLU A 342 23.32 -10.44 -1.36
N ALA A 343 22.12 -10.56 -1.93
CA ALA A 343 21.90 -10.58 -3.37
C ALA A 343 21.64 -9.17 -3.90
N VAL A 344 22.12 -8.89 -5.11
CA VAL A 344 21.80 -7.68 -5.88
C VAL A 344 21.28 -8.12 -7.23
N VAL A 345 20.01 -7.83 -7.52
CA VAL A 345 19.41 -8.11 -8.82
C VAL A 345 19.72 -6.94 -9.76
N ILE A 346 20.21 -7.25 -10.96
CA ILE A 346 20.69 -6.26 -11.92
C ILE A 346 19.94 -6.40 -13.24
N GLY A 347 19.37 -5.29 -13.71
CA GLY A 347 18.78 -5.19 -15.04
C GLY A 347 19.25 -3.95 -15.79
N LYS A 348 19.23 -4.04 -17.12
CA LYS A 348 19.53 -2.90 -18.01
C LYS A 348 18.48 -2.69 -19.08
N ARG A 349 18.38 -1.45 -19.55
CA ARG A 349 17.75 -1.12 -20.83
C ARG A 349 18.74 -1.27 -22.00
N PRO A 350 18.26 -1.42 -23.24
CA PRO A 350 19.10 -1.35 -24.42
C PRO A 350 19.91 -0.04 -24.46
N GLY A 351 21.20 -0.12 -24.84
CA GLY A 351 22.09 1.04 -24.93
C GLY A 351 22.73 1.50 -23.60
N ALA A 352 22.48 0.81 -22.49
CA ALA A 352 23.08 1.14 -21.19
C ALA A 352 24.62 0.97 -21.20
N VAL A 353 25.31 1.85 -20.47
CA VAL A 353 26.78 1.93 -20.43
C VAL A 353 27.38 0.80 -19.59
N TRP A 354 28.47 0.21 -20.05
CA TRP A 354 29.27 -0.74 -19.28
C TRP A 354 30.75 -0.39 -19.43
N ASN A 355 31.41 -0.07 -18.32
CA ASN A 355 32.78 0.49 -18.30
C ASN A 355 33.88 -0.54 -17.95
N SER A 356 33.58 -1.84 -18.02
CA SER A 356 34.56 -2.89 -17.77
C SER A 356 34.60 -3.90 -18.93
N THR A 357 35.70 -4.63 -19.06
CA THR A 357 35.78 -5.78 -19.97
C THR A 357 35.23 -7.04 -19.33
N TYR A 358 35.52 -7.26 -18.05
CA TYR A 358 35.04 -8.39 -17.26
C TYR A 358 34.95 -8.00 -15.77
N GLU A 359 33.96 -8.54 -15.07
CA GLU A 359 33.85 -8.42 -13.62
C GLU A 359 33.35 -9.73 -13.02
N HIS A 360 33.83 -10.05 -11.82
CA HIS A 360 33.27 -11.17 -11.07
C HIS A 360 31.90 -10.79 -10.50
N ASN A 361 30.95 -11.71 -10.58
CA ASN A 361 29.62 -11.59 -9.96
C ASN A 361 29.63 -11.78 -8.43
N ILE A 362 30.81 -11.98 -7.81
CA ILE A 362 30.99 -12.01 -6.36
C ILE A 362 31.88 -10.84 -5.95
N ILE A 363 31.33 -9.90 -5.20
CA ILE A 363 32.07 -8.76 -4.64
C ILE A 363 32.29 -8.99 -3.14
N LYS A 364 33.56 -9.02 -2.73
CA LYS A 364 33.97 -9.23 -1.33
C LYS A 364 34.35 -7.90 -0.69
N ILE A 365 33.42 -7.30 0.07
CA ILE A 365 33.65 -6.02 0.78
C ILE A 365 33.03 -6.10 2.16
N GLN A 366 33.73 -5.59 3.18
CA GLN A 366 33.25 -5.62 4.55
C GLN A 366 32.19 -4.54 4.82
N ALA A 367 31.09 -4.93 5.45
CA ALA A 367 30.08 -3.98 5.95
C ALA A 367 30.66 -3.09 7.07
N PRO A 368 30.28 -1.80 7.15
CA PRO A 368 30.68 -0.91 8.25
C PRO A 368 30.33 -1.50 9.63
N LYS A 369 31.26 -1.41 10.60
CA LYS A 369 31.12 -1.91 11.97
C LYS A 369 31.42 -0.82 13.01
N GLY A 370 30.86 -0.96 14.21
CA GLY A 370 31.19 -0.11 15.36
C GLY A 370 30.72 1.35 15.21
N LYS A 371 31.52 2.30 15.71
CA LYS A 371 31.18 3.73 15.79
C LYS A 371 31.00 4.41 14.43
N SER A 372 31.52 3.84 13.35
CA SER A 372 31.36 4.37 11.99
C SER A 372 30.03 4.01 11.33
N ARG A 373 29.23 3.12 11.96
CA ARG A 373 27.91 2.70 11.44
C ARG A 373 26.82 3.65 11.93
N ILE A 374 26.18 4.33 10.98
CA ILE A 374 25.09 5.29 11.20
C ILE A 374 23.72 4.59 11.09
N HIS A 375 23.58 3.65 10.14
CA HIS A 375 22.33 2.91 9.90
C HIS A 375 22.52 1.39 10.12
N PRO A 376 21.51 0.65 10.66
CA PRO A 376 21.61 -0.79 10.88
C PRO A 376 21.97 -1.61 9.63
N THR A 377 21.42 -1.23 8.48
CA THR A 377 21.64 -1.90 7.17
C THR A 377 22.59 -1.13 6.25
N GLN A 378 23.41 -0.24 6.79
CA GLN A 378 24.32 0.60 6.00
C GLN A 378 25.23 -0.23 5.08
N LYS A 379 25.14 0.04 3.77
CA LYS A 379 26.02 -0.54 2.76
C LYS A 379 27.42 0.09 2.78
N PRO A 380 28.47 -0.61 2.34
CA PRO A 380 29.80 -0.04 2.15
C PRO A 380 29.79 0.98 1.00
N VAL A 381 30.45 2.13 1.19
CA VAL A 381 30.60 3.15 0.12
C VAL A 381 31.34 2.57 -1.07
N GLU A 382 32.40 1.80 -0.82
CA GLU A 382 33.21 1.17 -1.87
C GLU A 382 32.40 0.25 -2.77
N LEU A 383 31.46 -0.51 -2.20
CA LEU A 383 30.57 -1.40 -2.95
C LEU A 383 29.69 -0.60 -3.91
N ILE A 384 28.98 0.42 -3.41
CA ILE A 384 28.09 1.23 -4.22
C ILE A 384 28.87 2.03 -5.27
N LYS A 385 30.04 2.55 -4.90
CA LYS A 385 30.94 3.27 -5.81
C LYS A 385 31.43 2.38 -6.95
N LYS A 386 31.79 1.11 -6.66
CA LYS A 386 32.17 0.15 -7.69
C LYS A 386 31.02 -0.07 -8.69
N LEU A 387 29.80 -0.27 -8.20
CA LEU A 387 28.62 -0.45 -9.06
C LEU A 387 28.34 0.78 -9.94
N ILE A 388 28.42 2.00 -9.37
CA ILE A 388 28.26 3.26 -10.10
C ILE A 388 29.32 3.38 -11.20
N ASN A 389 30.60 3.14 -10.87
CA ASN A 389 31.69 3.27 -11.85
C ASN A 389 31.55 2.29 -13.02
N LEU A 390 31.02 1.10 -12.78
CA LEU A 390 30.79 0.09 -13.82
C LEU A 390 29.68 0.48 -14.80
N THR A 391 28.68 1.24 -14.35
CA THR A 391 27.40 1.37 -15.06
C THR A 391 27.00 2.79 -15.43
N THR A 392 27.78 3.80 -15.03
CA THR A 392 27.52 5.22 -15.36
C THR A 392 28.79 5.95 -15.76
N LYS A 393 28.67 7.15 -16.34
CA LYS A 393 29.75 8.09 -16.66
C LYS A 393 29.80 9.25 -15.65
N GLU A 394 30.89 10.02 -15.66
CA GLU A 394 30.95 11.26 -14.86
C GLU A 394 29.81 12.20 -15.28
N GLY A 395 29.15 12.83 -14.29
CA GLY A 395 27.99 13.71 -14.52
C GLY A 395 26.63 13.00 -14.62
N ASP A 396 26.58 11.67 -14.79
CA ASP A 396 25.32 10.92 -14.81
C ASP A 396 24.57 11.02 -13.48
N VAL A 397 23.25 10.83 -13.52
CA VAL A 397 22.34 10.95 -12.38
C VAL A 397 22.02 9.58 -11.81
N VAL A 398 22.37 9.38 -10.54
CA VAL A 398 22.07 8.17 -9.75
C VAL A 398 20.92 8.46 -8.79
N LEU A 399 19.94 7.58 -8.75
CA LEU A 399 18.78 7.68 -7.87
C LEU A 399 18.78 6.54 -6.85
N ASP A 400 18.58 6.89 -5.57
CA ASP A 400 18.35 5.93 -4.49
C ASP A 400 17.04 6.26 -3.76
N PRO A 401 15.96 5.50 -4.02
CA PRO A 401 14.69 5.69 -3.32
C PRO A 401 14.74 5.39 -1.81
N PHE A 402 15.79 4.72 -1.32
CA PHE A 402 15.94 4.31 0.09
C PHE A 402 17.32 4.73 0.62
N MET A 403 17.55 6.04 0.69
CA MET A 403 18.87 6.63 0.89
C MET A 403 19.52 6.29 2.24
N GLY A 404 18.75 6.01 3.29
CA GLY A 404 19.26 5.60 4.60
C GLY A 404 20.26 6.59 5.17
N SER A 405 21.47 6.12 5.46
CA SER A 405 22.59 6.98 5.94
C SER A 405 23.37 7.69 4.83
N GLY A 406 22.84 7.81 3.61
CA GLY A 406 23.45 8.58 2.52
C GLY A 406 24.61 7.89 1.82
N THR A 407 24.71 6.56 1.87
CA THR A 407 25.85 5.83 1.28
C THR A 407 25.96 6.05 -0.23
N THR A 408 24.83 6.01 -0.95
CA THR A 408 24.79 6.23 -2.40
C THR A 408 25.21 7.66 -2.75
N ALA A 409 24.75 8.65 -1.99
CA ALA A 409 25.18 10.04 -2.17
C ALA A 409 26.70 10.23 -2.00
N VAL A 410 27.28 9.66 -0.94
CA VAL A 410 28.74 9.70 -0.71
C VAL A 410 29.50 9.03 -1.87
N ALA A 411 29.03 7.85 -2.32
CA ALA A 411 29.63 7.14 -3.43
C ALA A 411 29.57 7.96 -4.74
N CYS A 412 28.45 8.65 -5.00
CA CYS A 412 28.30 9.51 -6.16
C CYS A 412 29.24 10.71 -6.11
N ILE A 413 29.38 11.37 -4.96
CA ILE A 413 30.31 12.49 -4.78
C ILE A 413 31.75 12.03 -5.08
N GLU A 414 32.17 10.90 -4.53
CA GLU A 414 33.51 10.35 -4.78
C GLU A 414 33.73 9.92 -6.24
N ALA A 415 32.66 9.50 -6.93
CA ALA A 415 32.69 9.10 -8.33
C ALA A 415 32.38 10.26 -9.29
N LYS A 416 32.17 11.51 -8.81
CA LYS A 416 31.75 12.65 -9.64
C LYS A 416 30.47 12.39 -10.46
N ARG A 417 29.50 11.71 -9.85
CA ARG A 417 28.13 11.54 -10.38
C ARG A 417 27.18 12.47 -9.62
N ASN A 418 26.11 12.86 -10.28
CA ASN A 418 25.00 13.52 -9.61
C ASN A 418 24.17 12.47 -8.85
N TYR A 419 23.60 12.84 -7.71
CA TYR A 419 22.72 11.95 -6.96
C TYR A 419 21.39 12.59 -6.61
N ILE A 420 20.38 11.74 -6.43
CA ILE A 420 19.09 12.09 -5.87
C ILE A 420 18.70 10.94 -4.94
N GLY A 421 18.10 11.23 -3.79
CA GLY A 421 17.42 10.16 -3.07
C GLY A 421 16.43 10.61 -2.04
N PHE A 422 15.72 9.62 -1.50
CA PHE A 422 14.60 9.82 -0.61
C PHE A 422 14.85 9.08 0.70
N GLU A 423 14.46 9.70 1.81
CA GLU A 423 14.51 9.07 3.12
C GLU A 423 13.29 9.51 3.93
N ILE A 424 12.52 8.53 4.40
CA ILE A 424 11.28 8.79 5.13
C ILE A 424 11.56 9.15 6.60
N SER A 425 12.60 8.56 7.19
CA SER A 425 13.03 8.83 8.56
C SER A 425 13.76 10.17 8.61
N LYS A 426 13.11 11.16 9.21
CA LYS A 426 13.69 12.49 9.44
C LYS A 426 15.03 12.43 10.20
N GLN A 427 15.22 11.41 11.05
CA GLN A 427 16.49 11.19 11.75
C GLN A 427 17.60 10.76 10.81
N TYR A 428 17.38 9.71 10.00
CA TYR A 428 18.39 9.23 9.05
C TYR A 428 18.64 10.22 7.93
N TRP A 429 17.61 10.93 7.49
CA TRP A 429 17.74 12.06 6.57
C TRP A 429 18.72 13.11 7.10
N LYS A 430 18.55 13.59 8.34
CA LYS A 430 19.50 14.55 8.95
C LYS A 430 20.92 13.98 9.03
N GLN A 431 21.07 12.76 9.54
CA GLN A 431 22.38 12.12 9.66
C GLN A 431 23.06 11.92 8.30
N SER A 432 22.29 11.69 7.24
CA SER A 432 22.82 11.58 5.88
C SER A 432 23.36 12.91 5.35
N LEU A 433 22.68 14.03 5.67
CA LEU A 433 23.15 15.38 5.32
C LEU A 433 24.41 15.74 6.11
N ASP A 434 24.40 15.52 7.43
CA ASP A 434 25.57 15.77 8.28
C ASP A 434 26.79 14.96 7.79
N ARG A 435 26.57 13.72 7.35
CA ARG A 435 27.63 12.87 6.78
C ARG A 435 28.22 13.46 5.51
N ILE A 436 27.39 14.03 4.63
CA ILE A 436 27.82 14.64 3.37
C ILE A 436 28.55 15.95 3.62
N GLU A 437 28.05 16.80 4.51
CA GLU A 437 28.66 18.08 4.87
C GLU A 437 30.04 17.89 5.51
N ASN A 438 30.21 16.83 6.30
CA ASN A 438 31.47 16.49 6.97
C ASN A 438 32.41 15.60 6.13
N LEU A 439 32.10 15.36 4.85
CA LEU A 439 33.05 14.65 4.00
C LEU A 439 34.35 15.47 3.91
N PRO A 440 35.52 14.81 4.02
CA PRO A 440 36.78 15.51 3.81
C PRO A 440 36.74 16.11 2.41
N LYS A 441 36.76 17.45 2.34
CA LYS A 441 36.99 18.16 1.08
C LYS A 441 38.38 17.73 0.64
N LYS A 442 38.45 16.74 -0.26
CA LYS A 442 39.72 16.44 -0.94
C LYS A 442 40.15 17.75 -1.58
N LEU A 443 41.24 18.31 -1.09
CA LEU A 443 41.99 19.38 -1.73
C LEU A 443 42.24 18.91 -3.16
N PHE A 444 41.44 19.44 -4.08
CA PHE A 444 41.72 19.43 -5.50
C PHE A 444 42.02 20.88 -5.88
#